data_AF-A0A1H5BN30-F1
#
_entry.id   AF-A0A1H5BN30-F1
#
_cell.length_a   1.000
_cell.length_b   1.000
_cell.length_c   1.000
_cell.angle_alpha   90.00
_cell.angle_beta   90.00
_cell.angle_gamma   90.00
#
_symmetry.space_group_name_H-M   'P 1'
#
loop_
_entity.id
_entity.type
_entity.pdbx_description
1 polymer ?
#
loop_
_entity_poly.entity_id
_entity_poly.type
_entity_poly.pdbx_seq_one_letter_code
_entity_poly.pdbx_strand_id
1 'polypeptide(L)'
;MRRREFTAGLLLTAVARSALAQQPGRHYRIALVHPIIPANQLTEKGGTFYHLFFVELHRSGYTEGGNLIIERYSAEGHPDRFADLAREVVNRDPDLIAVIGNEFATEFNAATRTIPILAIMIDCSE
;
A
#
# COMPACT_ATOMS: atom_id res chain seq x y z
N MET A 1 -9.76 -44.87 -44.33
CA MET A 1 -8.59 -44.78 -43.41
C MET A 1 -7.72 -43.63 -43.91
N ARG A 2 -7.21 -42.65 -43.17
CA ARG A 2 -7.29 -42.11 -41.80
C ARG A 2 -6.87 -40.62 -42.00
N ARG A 3 -7.77 -39.65 -41.80
CA ARG A 3 -8.09 -38.95 -40.53
C ARG A 3 -7.14 -37.77 -40.20
N ARG A 4 -7.75 -36.57 -40.25
CA ARG A 4 -7.66 -35.46 -39.28
C ARG A 4 -6.46 -34.52 -39.36
N GLU A 5 -6.67 -33.41 -40.05
CA GLU A 5 -6.05 -32.12 -39.70
C GLU A 5 -6.84 -31.53 -38.53
N PHE A 6 -6.21 -31.46 -37.36
CA PHE A 6 -6.77 -30.91 -36.13
C PHE A 6 -5.66 -30.13 -35.46
N THR A 7 -5.91 -28.85 -35.20
CA THR A 7 -5.50 -27.99 -34.06
C THR A 7 -5.40 -26.56 -34.56
N ALA A 8 -6.51 -25.81 -34.47
CA ALA A 8 -6.76 -24.92 -33.34
C ALA A 8 -5.75 -23.76 -33.35
N GLY A 9 -6.06 -22.74 -34.17
CA GLY A 9 -5.39 -21.46 -34.14
C GLY A 9 -5.41 -20.88 -32.73
N LEU A 10 -4.22 -20.52 -32.28
CA LEU A 10 -3.84 -20.10 -30.95
C LEU A 10 -4.65 -18.87 -30.49
N LEU A 11 -5.70 -19.12 -29.70
CA LEU A 11 -6.23 -18.17 -28.71
C LEU A 11 -5.12 -17.91 -27.69
N LEU A 12 -4.51 -16.72 -27.64
CA LEU A 12 -3.84 -16.13 -26.47
C LEU A 12 -3.25 -14.74 -26.81
N THR A 13 -4.09 -13.70 -26.87
CA THR A 13 -3.62 -12.30 -26.79
C THR A 13 -4.03 -11.61 -25.48
N ALA A 14 -4.41 -12.38 -24.46
CA ALA A 14 -4.75 -11.86 -23.14
C ALA A 14 -3.86 -12.47 -22.06
N VAL A 15 -2.56 -12.18 -22.09
CA VAL A 15 -1.68 -12.47 -20.95
C VAL A 15 -0.62 -11.38 -20.82
N ALA A 16 -0.38 -11.00 -19.56
CA ALA A 16 0.70 -10.15 -19.05
C ALA A 16 0.43 -8.63 -18.97
N ARG A 17 -0.63 -8.22 -18.26
CA ARG A 17 -0.55 -6.97 -17.47
C ARG A 17 -0.28 -7.20 -15.97
N SER A 18 -0.30 -8.46 -15.52
CA SER A 18 -0.06 -8.85 -14.12
C SER A 18 1.41 -9.17 -13.79
N ALA A 19 2.31 -9.17 -14.77
CA ALA A 19 3.70 -9.62 -14.57
C ALA A 19 4.66 -8.54 -14.04
N LEU A 20 4.22 -7.29 -13.91
CA LEU A 20 5.05 -6.22 -13.32
C LEU A 20 4.97 -6.16 -11.79
N ALA A 21 4.05 -6.89 -11.16
CA ALA A 21 3.92 -6.95 -9.69
C ALA A 21 4.76 -8.07 -9.05
N GLN A 22 5.30 -9.00 -9.84
CA GLN A 22 6.07 -10.13 -9.34
C GLN A 22 7.50 -10.06 -9.89
N GLN A 23 8.31 -9.17 -9.30
CA GLN A 23 9.76 -9.36 -9.31
C GLN A 23 10.07 -10.42 -8.23
N PRO A 24 10.35 -11.69 -8.59
CA PRO A 24 10.66 -12.71 -7.61
C PRO A 24 11.91 -12.28 -6.81
N GLY A 25 11.72 -11.95 -5.53
CA GLY A 25 12.78 -11.58 -4.60
C GLY A 25 12.72 -10.17 -4.02
N ARG A 26 11.89 -9.25 -4.55
CA ARG A 26 11.70 -7.93 -3.91
C ARG A 26 10.59 -8.00 -2.87
N HIS A 27 10.91 -7.63 -1.63
CA HIS A 27 9.91 -7.35 -0.61
C HIS A 27 9.58 -5.86 -0.66
N TYR A 28 8.37 -5.54 -1.08
CA TYR A 28 7.87 -4.16 -1.04
C TYR A 28 7.66 -3.73 0.42
N ARG A 29 7.88 -2.46 0.72
CA ARG A 29 7.72 -1.88 2.06
C ARG A 29 6.75 -0.70 2.01
N ILE A 30 5.63 -0.84 2.68
CA ILE A 30 4.67 0.25 2.86
C ILE A 30 4.71 0.70 4.32
N ALA A 31 4.88 2.01 4.54
CA ALA A 31 4.62 2.63 5.83
C ALA A 31 3.16 3.08 5.89
N LEU A 32 2.37 2.47 6.75
CA LEU A 32 0.98 2.80 7.01
C LEU A 32 0.90 3.72 8.23
N VAL A 33 0.45 4.96 8.02
CA VAL A 33 0.54 6.02 9.03
C VAL A 33 -0.85 6.58 9.33
N HIS A 34 -1.21 6.60 10.61
CA HIS A 34 -2.50 7.09 11.08
C HIS A 34 -2.34 8.14 12.19
N PRO A 35 -3.13 9.24 12.21
CA PRO A 35 -3.00 10.28 13.23
C PRO A 35 -3.51 9.85 14.61
N ILE A 36 -4.59 9.05 14.67
CA ILE A 36 -5.33 8.75 15.92
C ILE A 36 -5.33 7.26 16.31
N ILE A 37 -5.78 6.36 15.43
CA ILE A 37 -5.88 4.92 15.70
C ILE A 37 -4.49 4.34 16.03
N PRO A 38 -4.34 3.59 17.15
CA PRO A 38 -3.09 2.94 17.52
C PRO A 38 -2.52 2.04 16.43
N ALA A 39 -1.19 1.98 16.33
CA ALA A 39 -0.50 1.23 15.26
C ALA A 39 -0.89 -0.26 15.21
N ASN A 40 -1.11 -0.88 16.38
CA ASN A 40 -1.52 -2.28 16.49
C ASN A 40 -2.97 -2.57 16.02
N GLN A 41 -3.77 -1.53 15.79
CA GLN A 41 -5.14 -1.63 15.28
C GLN A 41 -5.24 -1.39 13.77
N LEU A 42 -4.15 -0.99 13.10
CA LEU A 42 -4.11 -0.74 11.65
C LEU A 42 -4.02 -2.05 10.85
N THR A 43 -5.02 -2.92 11.02
CA THR A 43 -5.06 -4.26 10.42
C THR A 43 -6.11 -4.35 9.32
N GLU A 44 -6.08 -5.42 8.53
CA GLU A 44 -7.11 -5.72 7.53
C GLU A 44 -8.52 -5.79 8.13
N LYS A 45 -8.63 -6.19 9.40
CA LYS A 45 -9.89 -6.24 10.16
C LYS A 45 -10.20 -4.94 10.93
N GLY A 46 -9.39 -3.89 10.72
CA GLY A 46 -9.61 -2.57 11.29
C GLY A 46 -10.82 -1.86 10.66
N GLY A 47 -10.94 -0.56 10.89
CA GLY A 47 -12.04 0.26 10.32
C GLY A 47 -12.15 0.15 8.79
N THR A 48 -13.32 0.50 8.25
CA THR A 48 -13.75 0.29 6.86
C THR A 48 -12.71 0.66 5.79
N PHE A 49 -11.97 1.74 5.99
CA PHE A 49 -10.95 2.21 5.03
C PHE A 49 -9.79 1.24 4.88
N TYR A 50 -9.31 0.66 5.99
CA TYR A 50 -8.22 -0.30 5.95
C TYR A 50 -8.65 -1.57 5.24
N HIS A 51 -9.85 -2.07 5.53
CA HIS A 51 -10.36 -3.27 4.87
C HIS A 51 -10.27 -3.16 3.34
N LEU A 52 -10.78 -2.07 2.75
CA LEU A 52 -10.73 -1.88 1.29
C LEU A 52 -9.30 -1.74 0.76
N PHE A 53 -8.42 -1.06 1.49
CA PHE A 53 -7.01 -0.94 1.12
C PHE A 53 -6.31 -2.30 1.05
N PHE A 54 -6.49 -3.15 2.07
CA PHE A 54 -5.91 -4.49 2.11
C PHE A 54 -6.51 -5.42 1.04
N VAL A 55 -7.83 -5.32 0.80
CA VAL A 55 -8.50 -6.07 -0.29
C VAL A 55 -7.88 -5.72 -1.65
N GLU A 56 -7.68 -4.44 -1.96
CA GLU A 56 -7.12 -4.04 -3.25
C GLU A 56 -5.63 -4.38 -3.40
N LEU A 57 -4.86 -4.36 -2.31
CA LEU A 57 -3.50 -4.90 -2.29
C LEU A 57 -3.49 -6.40 -2.65
N HIS A 58 -4.36 -7.19 -2.01
CA HIS A 58 -4.46 -8.61 -2.29
C HIS A 58 -4.89 -8.88 -3.74
N ARG A 59 -5.89 -8.14 -4.26
CA ARG A 59 -6.33 -8.25 -5.66
C ARG A 59 -5.23 -7.90 -6.66
N SER A 60 -4.30 -7.04 -6.26
CA SER A 60 -3.13 -6.65 -7.06
C SER A 60 -1.95 -7.62 -6.92
N GLY A 61 -2.08 -8.67 -6.10
CA GLY A 61 -1.04 -9.68 -5.88
C GLY A 61 -0.02 -9.30 -4.81
N TYR A 62 -0.32 -8.33 -3.95
CA TYR A 62 0.50 -8.00 -2.77
C TYR A 62 -0.09 -8.65 -1.52
N THR A 63 0.73 -9.42 -0.82
CA THR A 63 0.33 -10.13 0.40
C THR A 63 1.31 -9.83 1.51
N GLU A 64 0.80 -9.35 2.64
CA GLU A 64 1.60 -9.09 3.83
C GLU A 64 2.28 -10.37 4.33
N GLY A 65 3.59 -10.31 4.60
CA GLY A 65 4.41 -11.47 4.96
C GLY A 65 4.81 -12.37 3.78
N GLY A 66 4.22 -12.14 2.60
CA GLY A 66 4.67 -12.71 1.33
C GLY A 66 5.67 -11.78 0.65
N ASN A 67 5.22 -11.06 -0.38
CA ASN A 67 6.00 -10.08 -1.12
C ASN A 67 5.89 -8.64 -0.58
N LEU A 68 5.11 -8.42 0.48
CA LEU A 68 4.87 -7.09 1.05
C LEU A 68 5.12 -7.10 2.56
N ILE A 69 5.81 -6.06 3.04
CA ILE A 69 6.00 -5.71 4.45
C ILE A 69 5.22 -4.44 4.71
N ILE A 70 4.38 -4.43 5.75
CA ILE A 70 3.62 -3.25 6.16
C ILE A 70 4.09 -2.83 7.55
N GLU A 71 4.81 -1.72 7.61
CA GLU A 71 5.23 -1.07 8.85
C GLU A 71 4.12 -0.10 9.28
N ARG A 72 3.74 -0.14 10.55
CA ARG A 72 2.57 0.59 11.07
C ARG A 72 3.02 1.66 12.06
N TYR A 73 2.55 2.88 11.85
CA TYR A 73 2.90 4.04 12.64
C TYR A 73 1.66 4.81 13.04
N SER A 74 1.67 5.33 14.26
CA SER A 74 0.60 6.19 14.74
C SER A 74 1.13 7.29 15.64
N ALA A 75 0.54 8.48 15.48
CA ALA A 75 0.73 9.57 16.41
C ALA A 75 -0.20 9.47 17.64
N GLU A 76 -1.15 8.54 17.63
CA GLU A 76 -2.07 8.25 18.75
C GLU A 76 -2.80 9.49 19.30
N GLY A 77 -3.11 10.46 18.44
CA GLY A 77 -3.81 11.68 18.80
C GLY A 77 -2.90 12.80 19.32
N HIS A 78 -1.59 12.73 19.08
CA HIS A 78 -0.60 13.74 19.48
C HIS A 78 -0.03 14.49 18.26
N PRO A 79 -0.64 15.63 17.84
CA PRO A 79 -0.19 16.42 16.68
C PRO A 79 1.25 16.92 16.80
N ASP A 80 1.71 17.20 18.01
CA ASP A 80 3.08 17.60 18.32
C ASP A 80 4.13 16.55 17.87
N ARG A 81 3.72 15.29 17.72
CA ARG A 81 4.58 14.20 17.25
C ARG A 81 4.61 14.02 15.73
N PHE A 82 3.78 14.73 14.95
CA PHE A 82 3.62 14.46 13.52
C PHE A 82 4.93 14.65 12.75
N ALA A 83 5.63 15.77 12.98
CA ALA A 83 6.88 16.08 12.30
C ALA A 83 7.99 15.07 12.66
N ASP A 84 8.09 14.69 13.93
CA ASP A 84 9.09 13.72 14.40
C ASP A 84 8.81 12.33 13.83
N LEU A 85 7.54 11.90 13.85
CA LEU A 85 7.12 10.63 13.28
C LEU A 85 7.31 10.58 11.76
N ALA A 86 7.08 11.70 11.05
CA ALA A 86 7.35 11.78 9.63
C ALA A 86 8.84 11.56 9.32
N ARG A 87 9.74 12.18 10.08
CA ARG A 87 11.19 11.96 9.94
C ARG A 87 11.58 10.53 10.29
N GLU A 88 11.02 9.95 11.35
CA GLU A 88 11.27 8.56 11.71
C GLU A 88 10.91 7.62 10.56
N VAL A 89 9.70 7.75 10.01
CA VAL A 89 9.21 6.91 8.91
C VAL A 89 10.04 7.09 7.64
N VAL A 90 10.37 8.33 7.27
CA VAL A 90 11.23 8.61 6.09
C VAL A 90 12.61 7.97 6.25
N ASN A 91 13.20 8.03 7.45
CA ASN A 91 14.49 7.41 7.73
C ASN A 91 14.46 5.87 7.67
N ARG A 92 13.28 5.24 7.67
CA ARG A 92 13.12 3.78 7.48
C ARG A 92 13.12 3.36 6.02
N ASP A 93 13.14 4.34 5.10
CA ASP A 93 13.23 4.17 3.65
C ASP A 93 12.18 3.19 3.08
N PRO A 94 10.87 3.41 3.34
CA PRO A 94 9.81 2.61 2.72
C PRO A 94 9.70 2.92 1.22
N ASP A 95 9.17 1.96 0.45
CA ASP A 95 8.87 2.16 -0.97
C ASP A 95 7.66 3.10 -1.19
N LEU A 96 6.76 3.18 -0.21
CA LEU A 96 5.55 4.00 -0.23
C LEU A 96 5.14 4.39 1.19
N ILE A 97 4.71 5.64 1.37
CA ILE A 97 4.07 6.11 2.60
C ILE A 97 2.57 6.28 2.35
N ALA A 98 1.74 5.49 3.01
CA ALA A 98 0.29 5.61 2.99
C ALA A 98 -0.17 6.33 4.27
N VAL A 99 -0.67 7.56 4.14
CA VAL A 99 -1.01 8.45 5.25
C VAL A 99 -2.48 8.81 5.26
N ILE A 100 -3.11 8.77 6.43
CA ILE A 100 -4.48 9.26 6.65
C ILE A 100 -4.45 10.71 7.12
N GLY A 101 -5.21 11.59 6.45
CA GLY A 101 -5.46 12.97 6.87
C GLY A 101 -4.50 14.02 6.31
N ASN A 102 -5.03 15.23 6.06
CA ASN A 102 -4.36 16.31 5.31
C ASN A 102 -3.18 16.93 6.05
N GLU A 103 -3.37 17.23 7.34
CA GLU A 103 -2.33 17.83 8.17
C GLU A 103 -1.12 16.90 8.26
N PHE A 104 -1.38 15.60 8.49
CA PHE A 104 -0.31 14.63 8.60
C PHE A 104 0.42 14.41 7.27
N ALA A 105 -0.29 14.40 6.14
CA ALA A 105 0.31 14.32 4.81
C ALA A 105 1.25 15.51 4.50
N THR A 106 0.99 16.69 5.06
CA THR A 106 1.83 17.87 4.86
C THR A 106 3.21 17.70 5.51
N GLU A 107 3.26 17.10 6.71
CA GLU A 107 4.54 16.80 7.38
C GLU A 107 5.39 15.80 6.57
N PHE A 108 4.77 14.79 5.98
CA PHE A 108 5.47 13.85 5.09
C PHE A 108 5.99 14.52 3.81
N ASN A 109 5.21 15.39 3.19
CA ASN A 109 5.64 16.18 2.02
C ASN A 109 6.81 17.13 2.34
N ALA A 110 6.90 17.60 3.59
CA ALA A 110 8.04 18.38 4.05
C ALA A 110 9.27 17.50 4.30
N ALA A 111 9.08 16.28 4.82
CA ALA A 111 10.15 15.36 5.19
C ALA A 111 10.80 14.63 3.99
N THR A 112 10.08 14.41 2.89
CA THR A 112 10.64 13.72 1.72
C THR A 112 10.07 14.23 0.40
N ARG A 113 10.89 14.14 -0.66
CA ARG A 113 10.53 14.43 -2.05
C ARG A 113 10.76 13.27 -3.00
N THR A 114 11.30 12.16 -2.48
CA THR A 114 11.72 11.00 -3.25
C THR A 114 10.86 9.78 -2.99
N ILE A 115 10.36 9.64 -1.75
CA ILE A 115 9.46 8.55 -1.39
C ILE A 115 8.03 8.95 -1.80
N PRO A 116 7.33 8.13 -2.61
CA PRO A 116 5.94 8.38 -2.96
C PRO A 116 5.03 8.43 -1.72
N ILE A 117 4.07 9.37 -1.72
CA ILE A 117 3.09 9.53 -0.66
C ILE A 117 1.69 9.30 -1.23
N LEU A 118 0.97 8.34 -0.68
CA LEU A 118 -0.46 8.12 -0.90
C LEU A 118 -1.23 8.73 0.28
N ALA A 119 -1.82 9.91 0.07
CA ALA A 119 -2.69 10.55 1.05
C ALA A 119 -4.14 10.09 0.87
N ILE A 120 -4.73 9.55 1.94
CA ILE A 120 -6.15 9.20 1.99
C ILE A 120 -6.84 10.26 2.82
N MET A 121 -7.71 11.01 2.14
CA MET A 121 -8.45 12.12 2.73
C MET A 121 -9.87 11.65 3.00
N ILE A 122 -10.33 11.81 4.24
CA ILE A 122 -11.74 11.66 4.57
C ILE A 122 -12.27 13.08 4.64
N ASP A 123 -13.11 13.44 3.69
CA ASP A 123 -13.86 14.68 3.79
C ASP A 123 -14.98 14.45 4.82
N CYS A 124 -14.85 15.10 5.98
CA CYS A 124 -15.92 15.19 6.97
C CYS A 124 -16.67 16.51 6.80
N SER A 125 -17.02 16.89 5.57
CA SER A 125 -18.11 17.82 5.34
C SER A 125 -19.44 17.05 5.48
N GLU A 126 -20.18 17.30 6.56
CA GLU A 126 -21.63 17.04 6.60
C GLU A 126 -22.39 18.04 5.72
#